data_AF-A0A257X5N2-F1
#
_entry.id   AF-A0A257X5N2-F1
#
_cell.length_a   1.000
_cell.length_b   1.000
_cell.length_c   1.000
_cell.angle_alpha   90.00
_cell.angle_beta   90.00
_cell.angle_gamma   90.00
#
_symmetry.space_group_name_H-M   'P 1'
#
loop_
_entity.id
_entity.type
_entity.pdbx_description
1 polymer ?
#
loop_
_entity_poly.entity_id
_entity_poly.type
_entity_poly.pdbx_seq_one_letter_code
_entity_poly.pdbx_strand_id
1 'polypeptide(L)'
;MRLTGYADKFGVHPGDKIKFFVNCDGPKKYKAEIVKMINGDTNPRGPGFIEKPISVSVNAEYPGRKQVVHSGSYAYVLDNPRFKLESFTLQCWIWPTTPKTHPKYWKHGPQGLVTKWSAAEGGYGLFINEAGCAELRVNGAKVATSAPLRDHAWHFLAATFDAKTGEAVLYHEPQITYALDPEIEPVKATLKEKISNSGIPCVIAGFVGDSAGGTLAASSVPKGMVIAGHYNGKIDSPRICNRALSRLEIETMKLGAQTGLDERRGSGPTPKLSECIVAAWDFSVGINTIVATDKGPYLHHASIVNCPTRAMTGYNWSGHDFDWKHAESQYGAIHFH
;
A
#
# COMPACT_ATOMS: atom_id res chain seq x y z
N MET A 1 -22.64 17.86 -0.48
CA MET A 1 -22.08 19.20 -0.21
C MET A 1 -21.30 19.65 -1.44
N ARG A 2 -21.57 20.83 -2.03
CA ARG A 2 -20.98 21.28 -3.31
C ARG A 2 -19.67 22.07 -3.15
N LEU A 3 -19.36 22.50 -1.92
CA LEU A 3 -18.15 23.25 -1.59
C LEU A 3 -17.60 22.70 -0.28
N THR A 4 -16.36 22.26 -0.28
CA THR A 4 -15.63 21.84 0.92
C THR A 4 -14.25 22.47 0.90
N GLY A 5 -13.64 22.68 2.05
CA GLY A 5 -12.28 23.18 2.10
C GLY A 5 -11.62 22.98 3.45
N TYR A 6 -10.30 23.13 3.47
CA TYR A 6 -9.47 23.04 4.66
C TYR A 6 -8.27 23.97 4.52
N ALA A 7 -7.58 24.22 5.63
CA ALA A 7 -6.32 24.96 5.65
C ALA A 7 -5.13 24.02 5.85
N ASP A 8 -3.94 24.41 5.38
CA ASP A 8 -2.70 23.66 5.62
C ASP A 8 -2.23 23.69 7.08
N LYS A 9 -2.71 24.68 7.86
CA LYS A 9 -2.31 24.92 9.25
C LYS A 9 -3.53 25.25 10.11
N PHE A 10 -3.43 25.00 11.41
CA PHE A 10 -4.45 25.37 12.40
C PHE A 10 -4.36 26.83 12.86
N GLY A 11 -3.18 27.45 12.77
CA GLY A 11 -2.94 28.83 13.21
C GLY A 11 -1.67 29.40 12.59
N VAL A 12 -1.56 30.73 12.61
CA VAL A 12 -0.44 31.49 12.04
C VAL A 12 -0.15 32.74 12.89
N HIS A 13 1.11 33.14 12.97
CA HIS A 13 1.50 34.42 13.57
C HIS A 13 1.39 35.57 12.57
N PRO A 14 1.43 36.84 13.02
CA PRO A 14 1.51 37.98 12.11
C PRO A 14 2.70 37.85 11.15
N GLY A 15 2.45 37.99 9.85
CA GLY A 15 3.45 37.85 8.79
C GLY A 15 3.55 36.45 8.18
N ASP A 16 3.03 35.42 8.85
CA ASP A 16 3.01 34.06 8.32
C ASP A 16 1.93 33.88 7.25
N LYS A 17 2.18 32.90 6.37
CA LYS A 17 1.20 32.47 5.35
C LYS A 17 0.47 31.21 5.80
N ILE A 18 -0.84 31.22 5.53
CA ILE A 18 -1.75 30.06 5.58
C ILE A 18 -2.34 29.84 4.19
N LYS A 19 -2.51 28.59 3.78
CA LYS A 19 -3.09 28.21 2.48
C LYS A 19 -4.42 27.52 2.71
N PHE A 20 -5.40 27.87 1.89
CA PHE A 20 -6.72 27.22 1.87
C PHE A 20 -6.86 26.38 0.60
N PHE A 21 -7.30 25.14 0.77
CA PHE A 21 -7.63 24.23 -0.33
C PHE A 21 -9.14 24.08 -0.39
N VAL A 22 -9.74 24.41 -1.54
CA VAL A 22 -11.18 24.38 -1.73
C VAL A 22 -11.55 23.45 -2.87
N ASN A 23 -12.34 22.42 -2.58
CA ASN A 23 -13.02 21.59 -3.56
C ASN A 23 -14.40 22.20 -3.87
N CYS A 24 -14.67 22.47 -5.13
CA CYS A 24 -15.94 23.00 -5.62
C CYS A 24 -16.48 22.09 -6.73
N ASP A 25 -17.59 21.41 -6.47
CA ASP A 25 -18.24 20.50 -7.40
C ASP A 25 -19.52 21.14 -7.96
N GLY A 26 -19.46 21.60 -9.22
CA GLY A 26 -20.56 22.22 -9.96
C GLY A 26 -20.33 23.69 -10.33
N PRO A 27 -20.30 24.63 -9.37
CA PRO A 27 -20.13 26.06 -9.66
C PRO A 27 -18.79 26.41 -10.32
N LYS A 28 -18.80 27.33 -11.29
CA LYS A 28 -17.58 27.83 -11.96
C LYS A 28 -16.74 28.77 -11.07
N LYS A 29 -17.36 29.35 -10.05
CA LYS A 29 -16.72 30.27 -9.11
C LYS A 29 -17.31 30.09 -7.71
N TYR A 30 -16.55 30.46 -6.69
CA TYR A 30 -17.01 30.59 -5.31
C TYR A 30 -16.46 31.88 -4.69
N LYS A 31 -17.21 32.44 -3.74
CA LYS A 31 -16.77 33.58 -2.93
C LYS A 31 -16.12 33.06 -1.65
N ALA A 32 -14.99 33.65 -1.24
CA ALA A 32 -14.37 33.39 0.06
C ALA A 32 -14.22 34.70 0.83
N GLU A 33 -14.54 34.68 2.12
CA GLU A 33 -14.44 35.82 3.03
C GLU A 33 -13.87 35.38 4.38
N ILE A 34 -13.02 36.21 4.98
CA ILE A 34 -12.51 35.99 6.33
C ILE A 34 -13.40 36.71 7.32
N VAL A 35 -13.82 35.97 8.35
CA VAL A 35 -14.67 36.46 9.44
C VAL A 35 -14.04 36.15 10.79
N LYS A 36 -14.30 37.01 11.78
CA LYS A 36 -14.07 36.71 13.19
C LYS A 36 -15.30 35.98 13.72
N MET A 37 -15.16 34.69 13.98
CA MET A 37 -16.19 33.92 14.68
C MET A 37 -16.26 34.38 16.15
N ILE A 38 -17.47 34.73 16.63
CA ILE A 38 -17.72 35.15 18.03
C ILE A 38 -18.56 34.09 18.74
N ASN A 39 -19.64 33.62 18.11
CA ASN A 39 -20.49 32.57 18.65
C ASN A 39 -21.01 31.67 17.52
N GLY A 40 -20.89 30.35 17.69
CA GLY A 40 -21.35 29.37 16.70
C GLY A 40 -22.63 28.63 17.08
N ASP A 41 -23.19 28.87 18.28
CA ASP A 41 -24.39 28.20 18.78
C ASP A 41 -25.65 28.84 18.17
N THR A 42 -26.44 28.02 17.49
CA THR A 42 -27.70 28.44 16.84
C THR A 42 -28.93 28.24 17.72
N ASN A 43 -28.75 27.86 18.99
CA ASN A 43 -29.84 27.71 19.95
C ASN A 43 -30.62 29.03 20.12
N PRO A 44 -31.94 29.03 19.90
CA PRO A 44 -32.76 30.25 19.99
C PRO A 44 -32.86 30.84 21.39
N ARG A 45 -32.50 30.09 22.45
CA ARG A 45 -32.43 30.59 23.83
C ARG A 45 -31.04 31.14 24.21
N GLY A 46 -30.05 30.99 23.32
CA GLY A 46 -28.71 31.54 23.47
C GLY A 46 -28.56 32.90 22.76
N PRO A 47 -27.32 33.43 22.69
CA PRO A 47 -27.02 34.67 21.97
C PRO A 47 -27.12 34.51 20.43
N GLY A 48 -27.27 33.29 19.93
CA GLY A 48 -27.32 32.97 18.50
C GLY A 48 -25.95 33.00 17.81
N PHE A 49 -25.96 32.72 16.50
CA PHE A 49 -24.77 32.75 15.66
C PHE A 49 -24.29 34.19 15.44
N ILE A 50 -23.02 34.45 15.74
CA ILE A 50 -22.40 35.79 15.65
C ILE A 50 -21.03 35.67 14.98
N GLU A 51 -20.89 36.35 13.85
CA GLU A 51 -19.62 36.56 13.16
C GLU A 51 -19.44 38.04 12.79
N LYS A 52 -18.18 38.49 12.63
CA LYS A 52 -17.85 39.83 12.14
C LYS A 52 -16.96 39.73 10.91
N PRO A 53 -17.35 40.32 9.77
CA PRO A 53 -16.48 40.38 8.59
C PRO A 53 -15.16 41.10 8.90
N ILE A 54 -14.07 40.58 8.34
CA ILE A 54 -12.75 41.23 8.38
C ILE A 54 -12.41 41.66 6.95
N SER A 55 -12.13 42.94 6.75
CA SER A 55 -11.67 43.45 5.47
C SER A 55 -10.22 43.02 5.23
N VAL A 56 -10.02 42.08 4.30
CA VAL A 56 -8.71 41.57 3.90
C VAL A 56 -8.68 41.34 2.39
N SER A 57 -7.49 41.43 1.80
CA SER A 57 -7.29 41.29 0.35
C SER A 57 -7.63 39.91 -0.22
N VAL A 58 -7.67 38.87 0.63
CA VAL A 58 -8.04 37.51 0.22
C VAL A 58 -9.56 37.35 0.04
N ASN A 59 -10.38 38.31 0.48
CA ASN A 59 -11.81 38.28 0.25
C ASN A 59 -12.10 38.55 -1.23
N ALA A 60 -12.48 37.52 -1.99
CA ALA A 60 -12.66 37.60 -3.44
C ALA A 60 -13.51 36.45 -3.99
N GLU A 61 -13.81 36.51 -5.28
CA GLU A 61 -14.26 35.36 -6.05
C GLU A 61 -13.07 34.57 -6.62
N TYR A 62 -13.13 33.25 -6.50
CA TYR A 62 -12.12 32.32 -6.97
C TYR A 62 -12.74 31.32 -7.96
N PRO A 63 -11.97 30.80 -8.92
CA PRO A 63 -12.44 29.76 -9.82
C PRO A 63 -12.75 28.47 -9.04
N GLY A 64 -13.96 27.94 -9.25
CA GLY A 64 -14.38 26.65 -8.73
C GLY A 64 -13.71 25.51 -9.49
N ARG A 65 -13.11 24.57 -8.75
CA ARG A 65 -12.52 23.36 -9.32
C ARG A 65 -12.84 22.14 -8.46
N LYS A 66 -13.17 21.04 -9.11
CA LYS A 66 -13.31 19.74 -8.45
C LYS A 66 -11.93 19.20 -8.09
N GLN A 67 -11.75 18.83 -6.83
CA GLN A 67 -10.54 18.17 -6.32
C GLN A 67 -10.97 16.84 -5.71
N VAL A 68 -10.51 15.73 -6.29
CA VAL A 68 -10.86 14.39 -5.80
C VAL A 68 -10.00 14.06 -4.60
N VAL A 69 -10.67 13.58 -3.53
CA VAL A 69 -10.01 12.99 -2.37
C VAL A 69 -9.83 11.50 -2.67
N HIS A 70 -8.58 11.08 -2.76
CA HIS A 70 -8.22 9.68 -2.94
C HIS A 70 -7.98 9.05 -1.57
N SER A 71 -8.95 8.25 -1.13
CA SER A 71 -8.89 7.50 0.13
C SER A 71 -8.17 6.16 -0.06
N GLY A 72 -7.71 5.59 1.05
CA GLY A 72 -6.97 4.34 1.08
C GLY A 72 -5.49 4.59 1.30
N SER A 73 -4.90 3.79 2.18
CA SER A 73 -3.49 3.87 2.54
C SER A 73 -2.70 2.81 1.78
N TYR A 74 -1.50 3.18 1.36
CA TYR A 74 -0.61 2.34 0.56
C TYR A 74 0.81 2.87 0.68
N ALA A 75 1.77 2.14 0.12
CA ALA A 75 3.09 2.65 -0.14
C ALA A 75 3.44 2.48 -1.61
N TYR A 76 4.35 3.30 -2.13
CA TYR A 76 4.78 3.17 -3.53
C TYR A 76 6.25 3.52 -3.74
N VAL A 77 6.82 2.95 -4.81
CA VAL A 77 8.10 3.33 -5.39
C VAL A 77 7.86 3.72 -6.85
N LEU A 78 8.41 4.84 -7.29
CA LEU A 78 8.33 5.26 -8.70
C LEU A 78 9.00 4.24 -9.62
N ASP A 79 8.63 4.26 -10.91
CA ASP A 79 9.23 3.37 -11.89
C ASP A 79 10.76 3.51 -11.94
N ASN A 80 11.44 2.38 -12.10
CA ASN A 80 12.88 2.28 -12.23
C ASN A 80 13.20 1.05 -13.10
N PRO A 81 14.27 1.09 -13.94
CA PRO A 81 14.75 -0.07 -14.68
C PRO A 81 14.87 -1.38 -13.89
N ARG A 82 15.19 -1.34 -12.59
CA ARG A 82 15.31 -2.54 -11.75
C ARG A 82 13.99 -3.27 -11.50
N PHE A 83 12.86 -2.59 -11.65
CA PHE A 83 11.53 -3.22 -11.59
C PHE A 83 11.04 -3.71 -12.96
N LYS A 84 11.85 -3.58 -14.03
CA LYS A 84 11.51 -4.12 -15.35
C LYS A 84 11.97 -5.57 -15.45
N LEU A 85 11.16 -6.46 -14.92
CA LEU A 85 11.52 -7.87 -14.73
C LEU A 85 11.07 -8.74 -15.91
N GLU A 86 11.79 -9.84 -16.12
CA GLU A 86 11.40 -10.93 -17.03
C GLU A 86 10.88 -12.11 -16.22
N SER A 87 11.71 -12.59 -15.29
CA SER A 87 11.33 -13.57 -14.26
C SER A 87 11.29 -12.87 -12.89
N PHE A 88 10.52 -13.39 -11.95
CA PHE A 88 10.46 -12.79 -10.62
C PHE A 88 10.06 -13.77 -9.52
N THR A 89 10.28 -13.33 -8.28
CA THR A 89 9.61 -13.87 -7.10
C THR A 89 9.08 -12.72 -6.27
N LEU A 90 7.80 -12.77 -5.91
CA LEU A 90 7.17 -11.89 -4.94
C LEU A 90 6.94 -12.68 -3.66
N GLN A 91 7.15 -12.06 -2.49
CA GLN A 91 6.78 -12.66 -1.22
C GLN A 91 6.43 -11.60 -0.18
N CYS A 92 5.53 -11.92 0.74
CA CYS A 92 5.20 -11.10 1.88
C CYS A 92 4.43 -11.91 2.94
N TRP A 93 4.47 -11.44 4.18
CA TRP A 93 3.52 -11.86 5.20
C TRP A 93 2.31 -10.93 5.17
N ILE A 94 1.13 -11.51 5.31
CA ILE A 94 -0.13 -10.75 5.35
C ILE A 94 -1.01 -11.18 6.52
N TRP A 95 -1.78 -10.25 7.05
CA TRP A 95 -2.80 -10.49 8.06
C TRP A 95 -4.09 -9.79 7.60
N PRO A 96 -4.93 -10.44 6.79
CA PRO A 96 -6.08 -9.79 6.16
C PRO A 96 -7.21 -9.58 7.18
N THR A 97 -7.78 -8.38 7.22
CA THR A 97 -8.97 -8.09 8.06
C THR A 97 -10.26 -8.26 7.28
N THR A 98 -10.22 -8.04 5.97
CA THR A 98 -11.38 -8.23 5.09
C THR A 98 -10.99 -8.98 3.81
N PRO A 99 -10.54 -10.26 3.89
CA PRO A 99 -10.24 -11.04 2.69
C PRO A 99 -11.51 -11.28 1.86
N LYS A 100 -12.67 -11.37 2.52
CA LYS A 100 -13.99 -11.47 1.91
C LYS A 100 -15.01 -10.71 2.76
N THR A 101 -15.83 -9.86 2.14
CA THR A 101 -16.99 -9.29 2.84
C THR A 101 -18.18 -10.22 2.84
N HIS A 102 -18.93 -10.16 3.94
CA HIS A 102 -20.24 -10.77 4.00
C HIS A 102 -21.17 -10.14 2.93
N PRO A 103 -22.01 -10.93 2.22
CA PRO A 103 -22.85 -10.44 1.11
C PRO A 103 -23.80 -9.28 1.43
N LYS A 104 -24.11 -9.07 2.73
CA LYS A 104 -24.95 -7.95 3.20
C LYS A 104 -24.20 -6.60 3.21
N TYR A 105 -22.88 -6.62 3.22
CA TYR A 105 -22.05 -5.42 3.14
C TYR A 105 -21.59 -5.18 1.69
N TRP A 106 -20.96 -4.03 1.46
CA TRP A 106 -20.34 -3.73 0.19
C TRP A 106 -19.29 -4.80 -0.17
N LYS A 107 -19.31 -5.28 -1.42
CA LYS A 107 -18.26 -6.16 -1.94
C LYS A 107 -17.03 -5.32 -2.25
N HIS A 108 -15.89 -5.62 -1.62
CA HIS A 108 -14.62 -5.15 -2.14
C HIS A 108 -14.26 -5.93 -3.39
N GLY A 109 -13.68 -5.25 -4.37
CA GLY A 109 -13.03 -5.89 -5.49
C GLY A 109 -11.71 -6.56 -5.09
N PRO A 110 -10.85 -6.91 -6.05
CA PRO A 110 -9.52 -7.44 -5.75
C PRO A 110 -8.70 -6.44 -4.94
N GLN A 111 -7.84 -6.96 -4.05
CA GLN A 111 -6.93 -6.17 -3.22
C GLN A 111 -5.48 -6.45 -3.63
N GLY A 112 -4.71 -5.40 -3.90
CA GLY A 112 -3.29 -5.54 -4.26
C GLY A 112 -2.41 -5.64 -3.01
N LEU A 113 -1.44 -6.56 -3.01
CA LEU A 113 -0.49 -6.74 -1.91
C LEU A 113 0.86 -6.12 -2.23
N VAL A 114 1.52 -6.63 -3.27
CA VAL A 114 2.75 -6.08 -3.85
C VAL A 114 2.59 -6.14 -5.36
N THR A 115 2.48 -4.98 -6.01
CA THR A 115 2.10 -4.91 -7.42
C THR A 115 2.98 -3.93 -8.19
N LYS A 116 3.25 -4.26 -9.44
CA LYS A 116 3.63 -3.33 -10.50
C LYS A 116 2.74 -3.69 -11.68
N TRP A 117 1.46 -3.39 -11.52
CA TRP A 117 0.39 -3.89 -12.38
C TRP A 117 -0.74 -2.88 -12.52
N SER A 118 -1.30 -2.79 -13.71
CA SER A 118 -2.60 -2.15 -13.98
C SER A 118 -3.40 -2.96 -14.99
N ALA A 119 -4.71 -2.77 -15.01
CA ALA A 119 -5.57 -3.42 -16.00
C ALA A 119 -5.29 -2.93 -17.44
N ALA A 120 -4.87 -1.67 -17.59
CA ALA A 120 -4.61 -1.06 -18.89
C ALA A 120 -3.23 -1.42 -19.46
N GLU A 121 -2.21 -1.47 -18.61
CA GLU A 121 -0.80 -1.62 -19.05
C GLU A 121 -0.22 -3.01 -18.79
N GLY A 122 -0.91 -3.87 -18.02
CA GLY A 122 -0.40 -5.17 -17.60
C GLY A 122 0.65 -5.06 -16.49
N GLY A 123 1.59 -6.00 -16.43
CA GLY A 123 2.67 -6.05 -15.43
C GLY A 123 2.60 -7.31 -14.56
N TYR A 124 3.01 -7.21 -13.30
CA TYR A 124 3.00 -8.34 -12.36
C TYR A 124 2.56 -7.94 -10.96
N GLY A 125 1.96 -8.85 -10.21
CA GLY A 125 1.62 -8.56 -8.82
C GLY A 125 0.98 -9.72 -8.08
N LEU A 126 1.00 -9.60 -6.75
CA LEU A 126 0.33 -10.49 -5.82
C LEU A 126 -0.91 -9.80 -5.26
N PHE A 127 -2.02 -10.53 -5.20
CA PHE A 127 -3.35 -10.02 -4.90
C PHE A 127 -4.13 -10.95 -3.96
N ILE A 128 -5.18 -10.42 -3.37
CA ILE A 128 -6.35 -11.18 -2.89
C ILE A 128 -7.47 -10.94 -3.89
N ASN A 129 -8.04 -12.02 -4.43
CA ASN A 129 -9.14 -11.91 -5.38
C ASN A 129 -10.50 -11.75 -4.69
N GLU A 130 -11.56 -11.59 -5.48
CA GLU A 130 -12.93 -11.36 -4.99
C GLU A 130 -13.52 -12.57 -4.22
N ALA A 131 -12.94 -13.75 -4.39
CA ALA A 131 -13.30 -14.95 -3.62
C ALA A 131 -12.60 -15.00 -2.24
N GLY A 132 -11.65 -14.10 -1.98
CA GLY A 132 -10.81 -14.09 -0.79
C GLY A 132 -9.61 -15.03 -0.88
N CYS A 133 -9.24 -15.49 -2.08
CA CYS A 133 -8.09 -16.36 -2.30
C CYS A 133 -6.86 -15.54 -2.73
N ALA A 134 -5.66 -16.06 -2.46
CA ALA A 134 -4.43 -15.48 -2.99
C ALA A 134 -4.40 -15.63 -4.51
N GLU A 135 -3.91 -14.62 -5.22
CA GLU A 135 -3.86 -14.59 -6.68
C GLU A 135 -2.58 -13.91 -7.17
N LEU A 136 -1.85 -14.61 -8.03
CA LEU A 136 -0.77 -14.04 -8.85
C LEU A 136 -1.38 -13.51 -10.15
N ARG A 137 -0.97 -12.31 -10.57
CA ARG A 137 -1.25 -11.79 -11.90
C ARG A 137 0.03 -11.53 -12.67
N VAL A 138 0.02 -11.93 -13.95
CA VAL A 138 1.03 -11.56 -14.95
C VAL A 138 0.27 -11.10 -16.19
N ASN A 139 0.35 -9.80 -16.50
CA ASN A 139 -0.51 -9.13 -17.46
C ASN A 139 -2.00 -9.45 -17.19
N GLY A 140 -2.70 -10.05 -18.16
CA GLY A 140 -4.08 -10.51 -18.00
C GLY A 140 -4.22 -11.89 -17.36
N ALA A 141 -3.14 -12.68 -17.29
CA ALA A 141 -3.17 -14.04 -16.77
C ALA A 141 -3.24 -14.05 -15.24
N LYS A 142 -4.03 -14.98 -14.68
CA LYS A 142 -4.29 -15.12 -13.25
C LYS A 142 -4.05 -16.55 -12.80
N VAL A 143 -3.37 -16.72 -11.68
CA VAL A 143 -3.16 -18.00 -11.00
C VAL A 143 -3.62 -17.81 -9.56
N ALA A 144 -4.63 -18.56 -9.11
CA ALA A 144 -5.23 -18.36 -7.80
C ALA A 144 -5.27 -19.65 -6.99
N THR A 145 -5.20 -19.52 -5.66
CA THR A 145 -5.41 -20.64 -4.74
C THR A 145 -6.88 -21.05 -4.71
N SER A 146 -7.14 -22.32 -4.39
CA SER A 146 -8.49 -22.82 -4.11
C SER A 146 -8.92 -22.55 -2.67
N ALA A 147 -7.96 -22.44 -1.75
CA ALA A 147 -8.22 -22.16 -0.35
C ALA A 147 -8.33 -20.64 -0.09
N PRO A 148 -9.42 -20.19 0.56
CA PRO A 148 -9.55 -18.79 0.94
C PRO A 148 -8.60 -18.44 2.09
N LEU A 149 -8.21 -17.17 2.15
CA LEU A 149 -7.45 -16.61 3.26
C LEU A 149 -8.35 -16.50 4.49
N ARG A 150 -7.90 -17.06 5.61
CA ARG A 150 -8.52 -16.84 6.92
C ARG A 150 -8.30 -15.38 7.33
N ASP A 151 -9.38 -14.72 7.74
CA ASP A 151 -9.31 -13.38 8.29
C ASP A 151 -8.63 -13.39 9.66
N HIS A 152 -8.01 -12.26 10.04
CA HIS A 152 -7.41 -12.07 11.35
C HIS A 152 -6.33 -13.12 11.71
N ALA A 153 -5.68 -13.71 10.72
CA ALA A 153 -4.59 -14.67 10.88
C ALA A 153 -3.43 -14.37 9.93
N TRP A 154 -2.20 -14.67 10.35
CA TRP A 154 -1.02 -14.49 9.49
C TRP A 154 -0.93 -15.57 8.42
N HIS A 155 -0.62 -15.16 7.21
CA HIS A 155 -0.30 -16.04 6.08
C HIS A 155 0.99 -15.55 5.43
N PHE A 156 1.86 -16.48 5.08
CA PHE A 156 2.97 -16.22 4.17
C PHE A 156 2.52 -16.54 2.74
N LEU A 157 2.68 -15.57 1.84
CA LEU A 157 2.41 -15.75 0.42
C LEU A 157 3.70 -15.55 -0.35
N ALA A 158 3.94 -16.42 -1.34
CA ALA A 158 5.01 -16.27 -2.30
C ALA A 158 4.56 -16.67 -3.70
N ALA A 159 5.02 -15.98 -4.72
CA ALA A 159 4.69 -16.29 -6.10
C ALA A 159 5.94 -16.16 -6.98
N THR A 160 6.20 -17.17 -7.79
CA THR A 160 7.33 -17.20 -8.72
C THR A 160 6.82 -17.21 -10.15
N PHE A 161 7.58 -16.60 -11.06
CA PHE A 161 7.38 -16.72 -12.49
C PHE A 161 8.73 -16.80 -13.20
N ASP A 162 8.92 -17.82 -14.03
CA ASP A 162 10.09 -17.96 -14.90
C ASP A 162 9.70 -17.72 -16.36
N ALA A 163 10.16 -16.60 -16.94
CA ALA A 163 9.90 -16.26 -18.34
C ALA A 163 10.49 -17.27 -19.35
N LYS A 164 11.52 -18.04 -18.98
CA LYS A 164 12.13 -19.01 -19.90
C LYS A 164 11.25 -20.23 -20.11
N THR A 165 10.63 -20.72 -19.04
CA THR A 165 9.77 -21.93 -19.05
C THR A 165 8.28 -21.57 -19.13
N GLY A 166 7.93 -20.35 -18.77
CA GLY A 166 6.54 -19.91 -18.53
C GLY A 166 5.98 -20.41 -17.20
N GLU A 167 6.75 -21.11 -16.36
CA GLU A 167 6.25 -21.68 -15.12
C GLU A 167 5.94 -20.59 -14.08
N ALA A 168 4.71 -20.60 -13.59
CA ALA A 168 4.25 -19.79 -12.48
C ALA A 168 3.85 -20.70 -11.31
N VAL A 169 4.31 -20.38 -10.10
CA VAL A 169 3.96 -21.11 -8.89
C VAL A 169 3.50 -20.14 -7.82
N LEU A 170 2.35 -20.41 -7.20
CA LEU A 170 1.79 -19.64 -6.11
C LEU A 170 1.74 -20.49 -4.84
N TYR A 171 2.39 -20.00 -3.80
CA TYR A 171 2.46 -20.59 -2.47
C TYR A 171 1.59 -19.81 -1.50
N HIS A 172 0.80 -20.53 -0.70
CA HIS A 172 -0.01 -19.98 0.37
C HIS A 172 0.16 -20.83 1.64
N GLU A 173 0.73 -20.21 2.66
CA GLU A 173 1.05 -20.87 3.94
C GLU A 173 0.42 -20.12 5.11
N PRO A 174 -0.68 -20.63 5.69
CA PRO A 174 -1.17 -20.14 6.96
C PRO A 174 -0.11 -20.34 8.05
N GLN A 175 0.13 -19.32 8.87
CA GLN A 175 1.04 -19.46 10.03
C GLN A 175 0.47 -20.40 11.09
N ILE A 176 -0.86 -20.40 11.24
CA ILE A 176 -1.60 -21.22 12.19
C ILE A 176 -2.44 -22.22 11.40
N THR A 177 -2.17 -23.50 11.61
CA THR A 177 -2.92 -24.63 11.04
C THR A 177 -3.54 -25.44 12.16
N TYR A 178 -4.84 -25.73 12.06
CA TYR A 178 -5.56 -26.62 12.95
C TYR A 178 -5.58 -28.06 12.41
N ALA A 179 -5.86 -29.04 13.26
CA ALA A 179 -5.81 -30.46 12.91
C ALA A 179 -6.74 -30.88 11.75
N LEU A 180 -7.79 -30.10 11.47
CA LEU A 180 -8.75 -30.34 10.39
C LEU A 180 -8.58 -29.39 9.20
N ASP A 181 -7.58 -28.49 9.24
CA ASP A 181 -7.31 -27.63 8.09
C ASP A 181 -6.76 -28.50 6.95
N PRO A 182 -7.29 -28.35 5.71
CA PRO A 182 -6.73 -29.04 4.57
C PRO A 182 -5.32 -28.53 4.27
N GLU A 183 -4.46 -29.42 3.79
CA GLU A 183 -3.16 -29.03 3.24
C GLU A 183 -3.37 -28.16 1.99
N ILE A 184 -2.65 -27.04 1.92
CA ILE A 184 -2.76 -26.08 0.82
C ILE A 184 -1.54 -26.29 -0.09
N GLU A 185 -1.74 -27.11 -1.12
CA GLU A 185 -0.71 -27.38 -2.12
C GLU A 185 -0.41 -26.14 -2.98
N PRO A 186 0.86 -25.92 -3.40
CA PRO A 186 1.20 -24.84 -4.30
C PRO A 186 0.50 -24.97 -5.65
N VAL A 187 -0.08 -23.88 -6.14
CA VAL A 187 -0.73 -23.87 -7.45
C VAL A 187 0.32 -23.60 -8.53
N LYS A 188 0.44 -24.53 -9.48
CA LYS A 188 1.35 -24.42 -10.63
C LYS A 188 0.57 -24.17 -11.91
N ALA A 189 1.07 -23.28 -12.76
CA ALA A 189 0.51 -23.00 -14.07
C ALA A 189 1.62 -22.66 -15.08
N THR A 190 1.38 -22.89 -16.36
CA THR A 190 2.26 -22.45 -17.45
C THR A 190 1.62 -21.25 -18.14
N LEU A 191 2.27 -20.08 -18.06
CA LEU A 191 1.85 -18.85 -18.69
C LEU A 191 2.69 -18.61 -19.95
N LYS A 192 2.06 -18.14 -21.02
CA LYS A 192 2.73 -17.78 -22.29
C LYS A 192 3.02 -16.28 -22.39
N GLU A 193 2.84 -15.55 -21.29
CA GLU A 193 2.89 -14.10 -21.23
C GLU A 193 4.35 -13.61 -21.18
N LYS A 194 4.66 -12.58 -21.96
CA LYS A 194 5.84 -11.74 -21.73
C LYS A 194 5.42 -10.54 -20.89
N ILE A 195 6.04 -10.34 -19.73
CA ILE A 195 5.67 -9.27 -18.80
C ILE A 195 5.72 -7.91 -19.52
N SER A 196 4.62 -7.16 -19.42
CA SER A 196 4.58 -5.75 -19.84
C SER A 196 5.29 -4.89 -18.80
N ASN A 197 6.40 -4.25 -19.20
CA ASN A 197 7.22 -3.42 -18.32
C ASN A 197 6.95 -1.94 -18.55
N SER A 198 5.79 -1.49 -18.06
CA SER A 198 5.31 -0.14 -18.24
C SER A 198 5.85 0.84 -17.18
N GLY A 199 5.56 2.14 -17.36
CA GLY A 199 6.08 3.24 -16.51
C GLY A 199 5.33 3.43 -15.20
N ILE A 200 4.43 2.51 -14.83
CA ILE A 200 3.66 2.60 -13.58
C ILE A 200 4.53 2.36 -12.34
N PRO A 201 4.20 2.96 -11.19
CA PRO A 201 4.92 2.69 -9.94
C PRO A 201 4.74 1.23 -9.47
N CYS A 202 5.67 0.78 -8.61
CA CYS A 202 5.43 -0.35 -7.75
C CYS A 202 4.61 0.11 -6.52
N VAL A 203 3.57 -0.63 -6.15
CA VAL A 203 2.62 -0.30 -5.10
C VAL A 203 2.54 -1.45 -4.10
N ILE A 204 2.53 -1.11 -2.81
CA ILE A 204 2.29 -2.01 -1.68
C ILE A 204 0.91 -1.65 -1.11
N ALA A 205 0.09 -2.65 -0.84
CA ALA A 205 -1.29 -2.52 -0.36
C ALA A 205 -2.26 -1.83 -1.34
N GLY A 206 -2.05 -2.01 -2.64
CA GLY A 206 -2.94 -1.54 -3.70
C GLY A 206 -2.41 -1.89 -5.09
N PHE A 207 -3.08 -1.41 -6.13
CA PHE A 207 -2.61 -1.47 -7.52
C PHE A 207 -2.99 -0.21 -8.30
N VAL A 208 -2.34 0.03 -9.44
CA VAL A 208 -2.66 1.18 -10.29
C VAL A 208 -3.97 0.91 -11.02
N GLY A 209 -5.01 1.66 -10.68
CA GLY A 209 -6.34 1.55 -11.27
C GLY A 209 -6.48 2.34 -12.57
N ASP A 210 -5.97 3.57 -12.57
CA ASP A 210 -5.94 4.47 -13.73
C ASP A 210 -4.61 5.24 -13.75
N SER A 211 -4.02 5.36 -14.94
CA SER A 211 -2.72 6.00 -15.19
C SER A 211 -2.82 7.25 -16.07
N ALA A 212 -4.02 7.71 -16.42
CA ALA A 212 -4.19 8.83 -17.34
C ALA A 212 -4.28 10.20 -16.65
N GLY A 213 -3.65 11.21 -17.27
CA GLY A 213 -3.60 12.63 -16.88
C GLY A 213 -4.94 13.40 -16.90
N GLY A 214 -6.05 12.72 -16.58
CA GLY A 214 -7.32 13.37 -16.30
C GLY A 214 -7.22 14.30 -15.10
N THR A 215 -8.10 15.30 -15.03
CA THR A 215 -8.15 16.29 -13.93
C THR A 215 -8.32 15.65 -12.56
N LEU A 216 -8.89 14.44 -12.50
CA LEU A 216 -9.13 13.67 -11.27
C LEU A 216 -7.85 13.01 -10.72
N ALA A 217 -6.87 12.67 -11.57
CA ALA A 217 -5.59 12.08 -11.17
C ALA A 217 -4.55 13.15 -10.77
N ALA A 218 -4.84 14.44 -11.02
CA ALA A 218 -3.92 15.53 -10.67
C ALA A 218 -3.69 15.69 -9.16
N SER A 219 -4.64 15.24 -8.33
CA SER A 219 -4.57 15.23 -6.87
C SER A 219 -4.16 13.87 -6.27
N SER A 220 -3.86 12.87 -7.10
CA SER A 220 -3.42 11.56 -6.62
C SER A 220 -1.93 11.57 -6.24
N VAL A 221 -1.50 10.52 -5.54
CA VAL A 221 -0.09 10.34 -5.12
C VAL A 221 0.33 8.92 -5.51
N PRO A 222 1.39 8.71 -6.31
CA PRO A 222 2.11 9.73 -7.06
C PRO A 222 1.19 10.44 -8.06
N LYS A 223 1.53 11.69 -8.36
CA LYS A 223 0.72 12.57 -9.22
C LYS A 223 0.44 11.91 -10.56
N GLY A 224 -0.83 11.82 -10.94
CA GLY A 224 -1.27 11.22 -12.20
C GLY A 224 -1.54 9.72 -12.13
N MET A 225 -1.28 9.06 -10.99
CA MET A 225 -1.55 7.64 -10.79
C MET A 225 -2.63 7.46 -9.73
N VAL A 226 -3.79 6.92 -10.10
CA VAL A 226 -4.86 6.60 -9.16
C VAL A 226 -4.66 5.18 -8.66
N ILE A 227 -4.46 5.05 -7.35
CA ILE A 227 -4.35 3.75 -6.69
C ILE A 227 -5.75 3.24 -6.34
N ALA A 228 -6.01 1.98 -6.69
CA ALA A 228 -7.26 1.27 -6.47
C ALA A 228 -7.00 -0.08 -5.81
N GLY A 229 -8.09 -0.77 -5.43
CA GLY A 229 -8.02 -2.09 -4.81
C GLY A 229 -7.12 -2.12 -3.58
N HIS A 230 -7.32 -1.15 -2.68
CA HIS A 230 -6.58 -1.04 -1.43
C HIS A 230 -6.77 -2.30 -0.58
N TYR A 231 -5.67 -2.73 0.04
CA TYR A 231 -5.68 -3.87 0.93
C TYR A 231 -6.03 -3.46 2.36
N ASN A 232 -6.92 -4.25 2.98
CA ASN A 232 -7.27 -4.11 4.39
C ASN A 232 -6.60 -5.20 5.22
N GLY A 233 -5.67 -4.78 6.07
CA GLY A 233 -4.93 -5.68 6.94
C GLY A 233 -3.47 -5.31 7.08
N LYS A 234 -2.69 -6.18 7.72
CA LYS A 234 -1.26 -5.95 7.91
C LYS A 234 -0.45 -6.58 6.78
N ILE A 235 0.58 -5.88 6.32
CA ILE A 235 1.66 -6.46 5.51
C ILE A 235 2.97 -6.35 6.30
N ASP A 236 3.79 -7.39 6.22
CA ASP A 236 5.12 -7.46 6.82
C ASP A 236 6.11 -8.08 5.82
N SER A 237 7.33 -7.54 5.81
CA SER A 237 8.48 -8.01 5.05
C SER A 237 8.24 -8.28 3.55
N PRO A 238 7.58 -7.37 2.78
CA PRO A 238 7.41 -7.59 1.36
C PRO A 238 8.74 -7.54 0.60
N ARG A 239 8.88 -8.41 -0.39
CA ARG A 239 10.12 -8.56 -1.16
C ARG A 239 9.85 -8.91 -2.62
N ILE A 240 10.73 -8.41 -3.48
CA ILE A 240 10.76 -8.66 -4.92
C ILE A 240 12.15 -9.16 -5.29
N CYS A 241 12.22 -10.28 -6.01
CA CYS A 241 13.45 -10.80 -6.62
C CYS A 241 13.31 -10.85 -8.15
N ASN A 242 14.42 -10.75 -8.88
CA ASN A 242 14.46 -10.70 -10.35
C ASN A 242 14.54 -12.08 -11.04
N ARG A 243 14.24 -13.17 -10.32
CA ARG A 243 14.18 -14.53 -10.86
C ARG A 243 13.18 -15.37 -10.08
N ALA A 244 12.75 -16.48 -10.69
CA ALA A 244 12.03 -17.53 -9.97
C ALA A 244 12.98 -18.20 -8.96
N LEU A 245 12.61 -18.14 -7.68
CA LEU A 245 13.32 -18.81 -6.61
C LEU A 245 12.80 -20.23 -6.44
N SER A 246 13.67 -21.16 -6.08
CA SER A 246 13.25 -22.50 -5.65
C SER A 246 12.56 -22.45 -4.27
N ARG A 247 11.81 -23.49 -3.93
CA ARG A 247 11.16 -23.61 -2.61
C ARG A 247 12.12 -23.37 -1.44
N LEU A 248 13.31 -23.97 -1.49
CA LEU A 248 14.33 -23.82 -0.45
C LEU A 248 14.83 -22.38 -0.34
N GLU A 249 15.02 -21.70 -1.49
CA GLU A 249 15.44 -20.30 -1.50
C GLU A 249 14.34 -19.38 -0.94
N ILE A 250 13.07 -19.65 -1.22
CA ILE A 250 11.93 -18.93 -0.62
C ILE A 250 11.93 -19.08 0.90
N GLU A 251 12.08 -20.30 1.43
CA GLU A 251 12.17 -20.52 2.88
C GLU A 251 13.38 -19.80 3.49
N THR A 252 14.53 -19.84 2.82
CA THR A 252 15.73 -19.12 3.27
C THR A 252 15.50 -17.61 3.29
N MET A 253 14.80 -17.07 2.29
CA MET A 253 14.43 -15.65 2.23
C MET A 253 13.43 -15.26 3.32
N LYS A 254 12.47 -16.14 3.63
CA LYS A 254 11.42 -15.99 4.66
C LYS A 254 12.01 -15.98 6.07
N LEU A 255 12.99 -16.83 6.35
CA LEU A 255 13.69 -16.87 7.64
C LEU A 255 14.63 -15.67 7.83
N GLY A 256 15.17 -15.12 6.74
CA GLY A 256 16.11 -14.00 6.76
C GLY A 256 17.55 -14.44 7.06
N ALA A 257 18.45 -13.46 7.18
CA ALA A 257 19.85 -13.72 7.48
C ALA A 257 20.00 -14.25 8.91
N GLN A 258 20.82 -15.31 9.08
CA GLN A 258 21.18 -15.77 10.42
C GLN A 258 22.02 -14.71 11.11
N THR A 259 21.60 -14.31 12.31
CA THR A 259 22.32 -13.36 13.14
C THR A 259 23.71 -13.89 13.48
N GLY A 260 24.77 -13.19 13.02
CA GLY A 260 26.16 -13.46 13.42
C GLY A 260 26.98 -14.35 12.49
N LEU A 261 26.47 -14.73 11.32
CA LEU A 261 27.20 -15.54 10.32
C LEU A 261 27.65 -14.76 9.07
N ASP A 262 27.32 -13.48 9.01
CA ASP A 262 27.85 -12.57 8.00
C ASP A 262 28.56 -11.37 8.68
N GLU A 263 29.48 -10.73 7.96
CA GLU A 263 30.04 -9.44 8.38
C GLU A 263 29.00 -8.30 8.26
N ARG A 264 27.70 -8.62 8.21
CA ARG A 264 26.57 -7.69 7.95
C ARG A 264 26.73 -6.85 6.69
N ARG A 265 27.43 -7.36 5.67
CA ARG A 265 27.68 -6.64 4.41
C ARG A 265 26.67 -6.95 3.29
N GLY A 266 25.75 -7.89 3.50
CA GLY A 266 24.79 -8.34 2.48
C GLY A 266 23.35 -7.86 2.73
N SER A 267 22.58 -7.67 1.66
CA SER A 267 21.17 -7.25 1.69
C SER A 267 20.17 -8.42 1.74
N GLY A 268 20.59 -9.60 2.18
CA GLY A 268 19.81 -10.83 2.12
C GLY A 268 20.43 -11.95 2.96
N PRO A 269 19.81 -13.14 2.98
CA PRO A 269 20.23 -14.23 3.86
C PRO A 269 21.57 -14.86 3.49
N THR A 270 21.95 -14.78 2.22
CA THR A 270 23.26 -15.23 1.70
C THR A 270 23.73 -14.28 0.59
N PRO A 271 25.03 -14.23 0.25
CA PRO A 271 25.52 -13.42 -0.87
C PRO A 271 24.80 -13.73 -2.20
N LYS A 272 24.66 -15.01 -2.55
CA LYS A 272 23.99 -15.47 -3.77
C LYS A 272 22.51 -15.07 -3.83
N LEU A 273 21.81 -15.10 -2.70
CA LEU A 273 20.41 -14.66 -2.63
C LEU A 273 20.29 -13.13 -2.63
N SER A 274 21.30 -12.42 -2.11
CA SER A 274 21.31 -10.95 -2.15
C SER A 274 21.36 -10.41 -3.58
N GLU A 275 22.06 -11.09 -4.48
CA GLU A 275 22.21 -10.69 -5.90
C GLU A 275 20.88 -10.60 -6.66
N CYS A 276 19.89 -11.42 -6.29
CA CYS A 276 18.60 -11.41 -6.97
C CYS A 276 17.57 -10.47 -6.35
N ILE A 277 17.84 -9.85 -5.19
CA ILE A 277 16.89 -8.95 -4.53
C ILE A 277 16.81 -7.64 -5.31
N VAL A 278 15.58 -7.28 -5.68
CA VAL A 278 15.24 -5.99 -6.31
C VAL A 278 14.78 -5.00 -5.24
N ALA A 279 13.96 -5.46 -4.30
CA ALA A 279 13.52 -4.69 -3.15
C ALA A 279 13.18 -5.65 -2.00
N ALA A 280 13.50 -5.27 -0.77
CA ALA A 280 13.19 -5.98 0.47
C ALA A 280 12.85 -4.94 1.55
N TRP A 281 11.57 -4.61 1.70
CA TRP A 281 11.16 -3.59 2.65
C TRP A 281 11.06 -4.15 4.06
N ASP A 282 11.74 -3.49 4.98
CA ASP A 282 11.70 -3.73 6.42
C ASP A 282 10.98 -2.54 7.08
N PHE A 283 9.71 -2.74 7.43
CA PHE A 283 8.91 -1.65 7.99
C PHE A 283 9.22 -1.34 9.46
N SER A 284 10.06 -2.14 10.13
CA SER A 284 10.56 -1.84 11.47
C SER A 284 11.54 -0.66 11.47
N VAL A 285 12.20 -0.40 10.34
CA VAL A 285 13.14 0.71 10.22
C VAL A 285 12.42 1.99 9.81
N GLY A 286 12.60 3.03 10.63
CA GLY A 286 12.00 4.34 10.40
C GLY A 286 10.50 4.37 10.70
N ILE A 287 10.04 3.62 11.72
CA ILE A 287 8.64 3.56 12.17
C ILE A 287 8.03 4.97 12.37
N ASN A 288 8.80 5.93 12.87
CA ASN A 288 8.38 7.31 13.11
C ASN A 288 8.37 8.20 11.85
N THR A 289 8.48 7.63 10.66
CA THR A 289 8.52 8.34 9.37
C THR A 289 7.40 7.87 8.42
N ILE A 290 7.22 8.58 7.31
CA ILE A 290 6.35 8.19 6.19
C ILE A 290 7.11 7.42 5.11
N VAL A 291 8.20 6.73 5.48
CA VAL A 291 9.05 5.96 4.57
C VAL A 291 9.10 4.50 4.99
N ALA A 292 8.82 3.61 4.05
CA ALA A 292 9.06 2.18 4.17
C ALA A 292 10.48 1.87 3.66
N THR A 293 11.37 1.53 4.59
CA THR A 293 12.80 1.37 4.29
C THR A 293 13.05 0.08 3.53
N ASP A 294 13.58 0.19 2.31
CA ASP A 294 14.18 -0.94 1.59
C ASP A 294 15.58 -1.26 2.14
N LYS A 295 15.76 -2.49 2.65
CA LYS A 295 17.05 -3.08 3.06
C LYS A 295 17.72 -3.90 1.94
N GLY A 296 17.12 -3.92 0.76
CA GLY A 296 17.70 -4.45 -0.46
C GLY A 296 18.93 -3.66 -0.94
N PRO A 297 19.65 -4.18 -1.95
CA PRO A 297 20.91 -3.59 -2.42
C PRO A 297 20.72 -2.25 -3.16
N TYR A 298 19.50 -1.88 -3.52
CA TYR A 298 19.20 -0.69 -4.34
C TYR A 298 18.50 0.44 -3.59
N LEU A 299 18.18 0.25 -2.30
CA LEU A 299 17.55 1.25 -1.43
C LEU A 299 16.31 1.91 -2.06
N HIS A 300 15.46 1.09 -2.69
CA HIS A 300 14.17 1.48 -3.26
C HIS A 300 13.13 1.77 -2.16
N HIS A 301 13.41 2.75 -1.31
CA HIS A 301 12.54 3.18 -0.23
C HIS A 301 11.15 3.58 -0.77
N ALA A 302 10.10 3.06 -0.14
CA ALA A 302 8.73 3.35 -0.54
C ALA A 302 8.16 4.53 0.25
N SER A 303 7.48 5.43 -0.45
CA SER A 303 6.75 6.54 0.16
C SER A 303 5.38 6.05 0.63
N ILE A 304 5.06 6.29 1.90
CA ILE A 304 3.79 5.89 2.51
C ILE A 304 2.77 7.02 2.33
N VAL A 305 1.55 6.68 1.94
CA VAL A 305 0.45 7.61 1.67
C VAL A 305 -0.73 7.33 2.60
N ASN A 306 -1.40 8.41 3.03
CA ASN A 306 -2.59 8.38 3.90
C ASN A 306 -2.38 7.73 5.28
N CYS A 307 -1.15 7.75 5.80
CA CYS A 307 -0.80 7.42 7.18
C CYS A 307 -1.43 6.11 7.71
N PRO A 308 -1.14 4.95 7.09
CA PRO A 308 -1.49 3.65 7.66
C PRO A 308 -0.85 3.49 9.06
N THR A 309 -1.44 2.63 9.88
CA THR A 309 -0.96 2.45 11.26
C THR A 309 0.38 1.70 11.24
N ARG A 310 1.44 2.33 11.76
CA ARG A 310 2.78 1.75 11.90
C ARG A 310 3.01 1.21 13.31
N ALA A 311 4.15 0.54 13.51
CA ALA A 311 4.45 -0.18 14.76
C ALA A 311 3.33 -1.18 15.12
N MET A 312 2.87 -1.94 14.13
CA MET A 312 1.92 -3.01 14.37
C MET A 312 2.68 -4.30 14.63
N THR A 313 2.16 -5.13 15.53
CA THR A 313 2.72 -6.47 15.78
C THR A 313 2.85 -7.23 14.46
N GLY A 314 4.06 -7.72 14.20
CA GLY A 314 4.44 -8.49 13.03
C GLY A 314 4.12 -9.98 13.15
N TYR A 315 4.47 -10.74 12.11
CA TYR A 315 4.27 -12.19 12.09
C TYR A 315 5.12 -12.92 13.14
N ASN A 316 6.23 -12.31 13.55
CA ASN A 316 7.22 -12.84 14.48
C ASN A 316 7.06 -12.28 15.91
N TRP A 317 5.95 -11.61 16.22
CA TRP A 317 5.72 -11.05 17.56
C TRP A 317 5.53 -12.16 18.60
N SER A 318 6.33 -12.10 19.66
CA SER A 318 6.45 -13.14 20.68
C SER A 318 5.52 -12.97 21.88
N GLY A 319 5.00 -11.76 22.11
CA GLY A 319 4.24 -11.45 23.32
C GLY A 319 5.06 -11.04 24.53
N HIS A 320 6.39 -10.98 24.42
CA HIS A 320 7.27 -10.63 25.56
C HIS A 320 7.48 -9.13 25.75
N ASP A 321 7.47 -8.36 24.66
CA ASP A 321 7.64 -6.92 24.70
C ASP A 321 6.45 -6.23 24.02
N PHE A 322 5.88 -5.25 24.72
CA PHE A 322 4.71 -4.49 24.29
C PHE A 322 5.07 -3.06 23.84
N ASP A 323 6.33 -2.63 24.05
CA ASP A 323 6.83 -1.36 23.51
C ASP A 323 7.67 -1.63 22.26
N TRP A 324 7.18 -1.18 21.11
CA TRP A 324 7.88 -1.36 19.84
C TRP A 324 9.29 -0.77 19.84
N LYS A 325 9.57 0.25 20.68
CA LYS A 325 10.90 0.87 20.77
C LYS A 325 11.96 -0.05 21.36
N HIS A 326 11.54 -1.08 22.09
CA HIS A 326 12.42 -2.08 22.70
C HIS A 326 12.49 -3.37 21.88
N ALA A 327 11.54 -3.57 20.95
CA ALA A 327 11.46 -4.77 20.10
C ALA A 327 11.08 -4.44 18.64
N GLU A 328 11.74 -3.45 18.02
CA GLU A 328 11.36 -2.92 16.68
C GLU A 328 11.15 -4.01 15.64
N SER A 329 12.00 -5.03 15.62
CA SER A 329 11.94 -6.16 14.69
C SER A 329 10.70 -7.05 14.81
N GLN A 330 9.96 -6.97 15.93
CA GLN A 330 8.67 -7.65 16.13
C GLN A 330 7.47 -6.75 15.77
N TYR A 331 7.72 -5.49 15.41
CA TYR A 331 6.73 -4.49 15.03
C TYR A 331 6.93 -4.02 13.58
N GLY A 332 7.44 -4.92 12.74
CA GLY A 332 7.69 -4.73 11.31
C GLY A 332 6.46 -4.79 10.40
N ALA A 333 5.26 -4.73 10.97
CA ALA A 333 4.03 -4.68 10.20
C ALA A 333 3.47 -3.25 10.09
N ILE A 334 2.84 -2.97 8.95
CA ILE A 334 2.00 -1.79 8.73
C ILE A 334 0.58 -2.27 8.46
N HIS A 335 -0.40 -1.68 9.15
CA HIS A 335 -1.82 -1.94 8.92
C HIS A 335 -2.37 -0.91 7.93
N PHE A 336 -2.75 -1.39 6.75
CA PHE A 336 -3.38 -0.63 5.68
C PHE A 336 -4.92 -0.73 5.77
N HIS A 337 -5.55 0.38 5.38
CA HIS A 337 -6.98 0.68 5.41
C HIS A 337 -7.39 1.37 4.11
#